data_AF-A0A929AB03-F1
#
_entry.id   AF-A0A929AB03-F1
#
_cell.length_a   1.000
_cell.length_b   1.000
_cell.length_c   1.000
_cell.angle_alpha   90.00
_cell.angle_beta   90.00
_cell.angle_gamma   90.00
#
_symmetry.space_group_name_H-M   'P 1'
#
loop_
_entity.id
_entity.type
_entity.pdbx_description
1 polymer ?
#
loop_
_entity_poly.entity_id
_entity_poly.type
_entity_poly.pdbx_seq_one_letter_code
_entity_poly.pdbx_strand_id
1 'polypeptide(L)'
;MPEPHQGDLGALTRGQRQTGGQGLFDSKDNLESIYAKAALDELFVLLYKGSVGCCSLAQFESSTGLTLTTQEGQLREELPSMQQFLNRILALPIQLQNDLFEVFEMLVETRVEAAIAAGTFENGVETIQAEKLEVVDRNVVYTHASGSETFCVEVKQSWRTEFLSVQSALKLKAKWDGRLMLNRKSGRVAVVVPTSSDISDSGAVIPRVSLVRPVSRTKMTVPELESSTWEEISQSDWERGWEAEVSQIPEYSTDRFFLICGLLLPIWKALDADNMRVYRLQTDAGERLLGRVIEPHKMQAIAKSLGVHQVELSAAEMFEVVLKQKQHLPLPGGLSLRSSSLMDEQRLELSGTISDGLCEQLKAAECFTEIFSWRRRVFVPTDEARGPAVLDAVVTLLS
;
A
#
# COMPACT_ATOMS: atom_id res chain seq x y z
N MET A 1 27.34 -63.58 1.55
CA MET A 1 26.45 -62.62 2.23
C MET A 1 25.67 -61.90 1.14
N PRO A 2 24.44 -62.35 0.86
CA PRO A 2 23.65 -61.89 -0.28
C PRO A 2 22.70 -60.73 0.07
N GLU A 3 22.29 -60.06 -1.00
CA GLU A 3 21.31 -58.99 -1.28
C GLU A 3 20.27 -58.54 -0.23
N PRO A 4 19.87 -57.25 -0.25
CA PRO A 4 18.61 -56.81 0.34
C PRO A 4 17.44 -57.01 -0.64
N HIS A 5 16.34 -57.50 -0.10
CA HIS A 5 15.12 -57.89 -0.79
C HIS A 5 14.48 -56.78 -1.64
N GLN A 6 14.13 -57.19 -2.85
CA GLN A 6 13.17 -56.57 -3.76
C GLN A 6 11.80 -57.28 -3.64
N GLY A 7 10.72 -56.52 -3.77
CA GLY A 7 9.31 -56.96 -3.78
C GLY A 7 8.39 -55.74 -3.57
N ASP A 8 8.12 -54.89 -4.57
CA ASP A 8 7.10 -55.01 -5.64
C ASP A 8 5.70 -55.39 -5.09
N LEU A 9 4.54 -54.78 -5.39
CA LEU A 9 4.10 -53.79 -6.39
C LEU A 9 2.64 -53.41 -6.06
N GLY A 10 2.19 -52.23 -6.51
CA GLY A 10 0.78 -51.93 -6.82
C GLY A 10 0.23 -50.70 -6.08
N ALA A 11 -0.09 -49.56 -6.70
CA ALA A 11 -0.48 -49.34 -8.08
C ALA A 11 -0.07 -47.94 -8.57
N LEU A 12 0.42 -47.89 -9.81
CA LEU A 12 0.48 -46.68 -10.62
C LEU A 12 -0.94 -46.23 -10.96
N THR A 13 -1.23 -44.95 -10.75
CA THR A 13 -2.10 -44.20 -11.67
C THR A 13 -1.45 -42.87 -12.04
N ARG A 14 -0.84 -42.88 -13.23
CA ARG A 14 -0.87 -41.85 -14.28
C ARG A 14 -0.96 -40.39 -13.81
N GLY A 15 0.13 -39.62 -13.99
CA GLY A 15 -0.03 -38.17 -14.04
C GLY A 15 1.19 -37.27 -13.90
N GLN A 16 2.41 -37.76 -13.60
CA GLN A 16 3.58 -36.89 -13.68
C GLN A 16 4.06 -36.73 -15.13
N ARG A 17 3.77 -35.58 -15.71
CA ARG A 17 4.68 -34.90 -16.63
C ARG A 17 4.93 -33.49 -16.09
N GLN A 18 6.08 -33.33 -15.45
CA GLN A 18 6.76 -32.05 -15.47
C GLN A 18 7.23 -31.79 -16.90
N THR A 19 6.73 -30.73 -17.52
CA THR A 19 7.37 -30.04 -18.63
C THR A 19 7.23 -28.55 -18.35
N GLY A 20 8.37 -27.86 -18.31
CA GLY A 20 8.54 -26.55 -17.69
C GLY A 20 7.87 -25.37 -18.37
N GLY A 21 7.95 -24.24 -17.66
CA GLY A 21 7.72 -22.91 -18.20
C GLY A 21 6.26 -22.44 -18.22
N GLN A 22 5.61 -22.35 -17.06
CA GLN A 22 4.58 -21.35 -16.71
C GLN A 22 3.90 -21.81 -15.40
N GLY A 23 4.40 -21.34 -14.25
CA GLY A 23 3.67 -21.45 -12.99
C GLY A 23 2.36 -20.68 -13.10
N LEU A 24 1.25 -21.40 -13.27
CA LEU A 24 0.23 -21.69 -12.26
C LEU A 24 0.05 -20.61 -11.18
N PHE A 25 -0.80 -19.60 -11.43
CA PHE A 25 -1.32 -18.69 -10.40
C PHE A 25 -2.83 -18.52 -10.55
N ASP A 26 -3.50 -18.51 -9.40
CA ASP A 26 -4.88 -18.91 -9.19
C ASP A 26 -5.82 -17.68 -9.17
N SER A 27 -6.57 -17.44 -10.23
CA SER A 27 -7.38 -16.22 -10.41
C SER A 27 -8.65 -16.11 -9.55
N LYS A 28 -8.78 -16.96 -8.53
CA LYS A 28 -9.93 -17.01 -7.61
C LYS A 28 -10.03 -15.84 -6.64
N ASP A 29 -8.92 -15.15 -6.39
CA ASP A 29 -8.86 -14.06 -5.40
C ASP A 29 -9.41 -12.72 -5.93
N ASN A 30 -9.62 -12.60 -7.25
CA ASN A 30 -10.22 -11.41 -7.85
C ASN A 30 -11.76 -11.56 -7.94
N LEU A 31 -12.45 -11.20 -6.85
CA LEU A 31 -13.91 -11.24 -6.73
C LEU A 31 -14.65 -10.29 -7.70
N GLU A 32 -13.92 -9.37 -8.34
CA GLU A 32 -14.46 -8.46 -9.37
C GLU A 32 -14.16 -8.94 -10.80
N SER A 33 -13.44 -10.05 -10.95
CA SER A 33 -13.13 -10.63 -12.25
C SER A 33 -14.39 -11.09 -12.99
N ILE A 34 -14.29 -11.16 -14.32
CA ILE A 34 -15.35 -11.76 -15.15
C ILE A 34 -15.68 -13.20 -14.73
N TYR A 35 -14.70 -13.92 -14.17
CA TYR A 35 -14.85 -15.30 -13.69
C TYR A 35 -15.63 -15.36 -12.38
N ALA A 36 -15.31 -14.48 -11.42
CA ALA A 36 -16.04 -14.41 -10.15
C ALA A 36 -17.49 -13.96 -10.34
N LYS A 37 -17.74 -13.01 -11.24
CA LYS A 37 -19.10 -12.58 -11.61
C LYS A 37 -19.88 -13.72 -12.26
N ALA A 38 -19.29 -14.39 -13.25
CA ALA A 38 -19.92 -15.53 -13.89
C ALA A 38 -20.14 -16.72 -12.92
N ALA A 39 -19.23 -16.94 -11.96
CA ALA A 39 -19.38 -17.97 -10.93
C ALA A 39 -20.52 -17.65 -9.96
N LEU A 40 -20.71 -16.37 -9.62
CA LEU A 40 -21.82 -15.93 -8.78
C LEU A 40 -23.17 -16.15 -9.47
N ASP A 41 -23.28 -15.79 -10.75
CA ASP A 41 -24.48 -16.06 -11.53
C ASP A 41 -24.79 -17.56 -11.57
N GLU A 42 -23.77 -18.41 -11.75
CA GLU A 42 -23.95 -19.85 -11.71
C GLU A 42 -24.36 -20.37 -10.34
N LEU A 43 -23.80 -19.83 -9.25
CA LEU A 43 -24.23 -20.18 -7.90
C LEU A 43 -25.71 -19.92 -7.71
N PHE A 44 -26.23 -18.77 -8.16
CA PHE A 44 -27.67 -18.46 -8.09
C PHE A 44 -28.51 -19.42 -8.93
N VAL A 45 -28.03 -19.79 -10.12
CA VAL A 45 -28.69 -20.80 -10.95
C VAL A 45 -28.71 -22.17 -10.27
N LEU A 46 -27.62 -22.58 -9.61
CA LEU A 46 -27.56 -23.85 -8.88
C LEU A 46 -28.45 -23.85 -7.64
N LEU A 47 -28.53 -22.73 -6.91
CA LEU A 47 -29.48 -22.54 -5.81
C LEU A 47 -30.91 -22.68 -6.30
N TYR A 48 -31.26 -22.01 -7.40
CA TYR A 48 -32.59 -22.09 -8.01
C TYR A 48 -32.94 -23.52 -8.45
N LYS A 49 -31.98 -24.27 -9.00
CA LYS A 49 -32.16 -25.68 -9.39
C LYS A 49 -32.16 -26.64 -8.20
N GLY A 50 -31.88 -26.18 -6.98
CA GLY A 50 -31.77 -27.02 -5.78
C GLY A 50 -30.55 -27.94 -5.79
N SER A 51 -29.48 -27.55 -6.49
CA SER A 51 -28.25 -28.35 -6.65
C SER A 51 -27.14 -27.98 -5.67
N VAL A 52 -27.37 -27.01 -4.78
CA VAL A 52 -26.44 -26.63 -3.71
C VAL A 52 -26.77 -27.42 -2.45
N GLY A 53 -25.90 -28.36 -2.09
CA GLY A 53 -26.16 -29.31 -0.99
C GLY A 53 -26.28 -28.68 0.39
N CYS A 54 -25.60 -27.56 0.64
CA CYS A 54 -25.58 -26.88 1.94
C CYS A 54 -26.75 -25.89 2.16
N CYS A 55 -27.47 -25.51 1.10
CA CYS A 55 -28.51 -24.47 1.20
C CYS A 55 -29.59 -24.62 0.13
N SER A 56 -30.85 -24.67 0.55
CA SER A 56 -31.99 -24.58 -0.38
C SER A 56 -32.27 -23.13 -0.79
N LEU A 57 -32.91 -22.92 -1.94
CA LEU A 57 -33.34 -21.58 -2.40
C LEU A 57 -34.13 -20.82 -1.34
N ALA A 58 -35.15 -21.46 -0.74
CA ALA A 58 -35.99 -20.83 0.28
C ALA A 58 -35.21 -20.44 1.53
N GLN A 59 -34.26 -21.30 1.95
CA GLN A 59 -33.38 -21.01 3.08
C GLN A 59 -32.41 -19.87 2.75
N PHE A 60 -31.86 -19.83 1.55
CA PHE A 60 -30.98 -18.76 1.08
C PHE A 60 -31.70 -17.41 1.06
N GLU A 61 -32.85 -17.30 0.41
CA GLU A 61 -33.60 -16.04 0.29
C GLU A 61 -34.07 -15.55 1.66
N SER A 62 -34.58 -16.45 2.51
CA SER A 62 -35.03 -16.08 3.86
C SER A 62 -33.89 -15.62 4.77
N SER A 63 -32.71 -16.24 4.67
CA SER A 63 -31.57 -15.92 5.55
C SER A 63 -30.78 -14.70 5.09
N THR A 64 -30.72 -14.43 3.78
CA THR A 64 -29.97 -13.30 3.21
C THR A 64 -30.82 -12.07 2.96
N GLY A 65 -32.14 -12.25 2.79
CA GLY A 65 -33.06 -11.21 2.32
C GLY A 65 -32.85 -10.85 0.85
N LEU A 66 -32.06 -11.62 0.10
CA LEU A 66 -31.94 -11.49 -1.35
C LEU A 66 -33.09 -12.23 -2.02
N THR A 67 -33.55 -11.71 -3.15
CA THR A 67 -34.64 -12.31 -3.93
C THR A 67 -34.11 -12.69 -5.31
N LEU A 68 -34.00 -13.99 -5.56
CA LEU A 68 -33.54 -14.58 -6.81
C LEU A 68 -34.71 -14.93 -7.74
N THR A 69 -35.93 -15.05 -7.21
CA THR A 69 -37.12 -15.41 -8.00
C THR A 69 -38.17 -14.30 -8.14
N THR A 70 -38.94 -14.34 -9.21
CA THR A 70 -40.14 -13.50 -9.40
C THR A 70 -41.33 -14.07 -8.61
N GLN A 71 -42.43 -13.31 -8.52
CA GLN A 71 -43.67 -13.80 -7.89
C GLN A 71 -44.24 -15.07 -8.57
N GLU A 72 -43.87 -15.31 -9.83
CA GLU A 72 -44.29 -16.46 -10.62
C GLU A 72 -43.32 -17.66 -10.48
N GLY A 73 -42.30 -17.52 -9.62
CA GLY A 73 -41.33 -18.58 -9.31
C GLY A 73 -40.24 -18.76 -10.37
N GLN A 74 -40.09 -17.81 -11.30
CA GLN A 74 -39.00 -17.83 -12.29
C GLN A 74 -37.75 -17.12 -11.76
N LEU A 75 -36.56 -17.51 -12.22
CA LEU A 75 -35.33 -16.79 -11.90
C LEU A 75 -35.41 -15.36 -12.48
N ARG A 76 -35.01 -14.35 -11.69
CA ARG A 76 -35.00 -12.95 -12.11
C ARG A 76 -33.94 -12.72 -13.18
N GLU A 77 -34.24 -11.81 -14.12
CA GLU A 77 -33.27 -11.37 -15.14
C GLU A 77 -32.12 -10.55 -14.53
N GLU A 78 -32.44 -9.71 -13.53
CA GLU A 78 -31.45 -8.93 -12.80
C GLU A 78 -31.17 -9.58 -11.43
N LEU A 79 -30.04 -10.29 -11.35
CA LEU A 79 -29.59 -10.98 -10.14
C LEU A 79 -28.78 -10.04 -9.22
N PRO A 80 -28.69 -10.33 -7.91
CA PRO A 80 -27.92 -9.52 -6.97
C PRO A 80 -26.45 -9.40 -7.36
N SER A 81 -25.85 -8.22 -7.15
CA SER A 81 -24.43 -7.99 -7.43
C SER A 81 -23.50 -8.70 -6.42
N MET A 82 -22.22 -8.85 -6.77
CA MET A 82 -21.19 -9.39 -5.88
C MET A 82 -21.16 -8.67 -4.52
N GLN A 83 -21.22 -7.33 -4.55
CA GLN A 83 -21.26 -6.53 -3.33
C GLN A 83 -22.51 -6.81 -2.48
N GLN A 84 -23.69 -6.96 -3.10
CA GLN A 84 -24.92 -7.31 -2.40
C GLN A 84 -24.84 -8.72 -1.80
N PHE A 85 -24.34 -9.69 -2.57
CA PHE A 85 -24.12 -11.05 -2.12
C PHE A 85 -23.21 -11.11 -0.89
N LEU A 86 -22.02 -10.51 -0.98
CA LEU A 86 -21.04 -10.49 0.12
C LEU A 86 -21.63 -9.81 1.37
N ASN A 87 -22.28 -8.65 1.21
CA ASN A 87 -22.87 -7.93 2.34
C ASN A 87 -23.95 -8.73 3.08
N ARG A 88 -24.64 -9.66 2.41
CA ARG A 88 -25.68 -10.50 3.03
C ARG A 88 -25.13 -11.82 3.56
N ILE A 89 -24.19 -12.43 2.87
CA ILE A 89 -23.54 -13.66 3.33
C ILE A 89 -22.76 -13.43 4.64
N LEU A 90 -22.11 -12.28 4.80
CA LEU A 90 -21.32 -11.97 6.01
C LEU A 90 -22.15 -11.86 7.31
N ALA A 91 -23.49 -11.83 7.18
CA ALA A 91 -24.45 -11.78 8.27
C ALA A 91 -25.10 -13.16 8.57
N LEU A 92 -24.77 -14.20 7.80
CA LEU A 92 -25.28 -15.55 8.02
C LEU A 92 -24.60 -16.24 9.21
N PRO A 93 -25.22 -17.31 9.77
CA PRO A 93 -24.53 -18.19 10.70
C PRO A 93 -23.22 -18.72 10.09
N ILE A 94 -22.14 -18.72 10.89
CA ILE A 94 -20.76 -18.99 10.44
C ILE A 94 -20.66 -20.28 9.60
N GLN A 95 -21.36 -21.34 10.00
CA GLN A 95 -21.34 -22.60 9.26
C GLN A 95 -21.92 -22.47 7.84
N LEU A 96 -23.13 -21.91 7.73
CA LEU A 96 -23.79 -21.72 6.43
C LEU A 96 -23.04 -20.72 5.54
N GLN A 97 -22.43 -19.69 6.16
CA GLN A 97 -21.53 -18.77 5.48
C GLN A 97 -20.37 -19.53 4.83
N ASN A 98 -19.65 -20.34 5.61
CA ASN A 98 -18.48 -21.08 5.12
C ASN A 98 -18.88 -22.08 4.03
N ASP A 99 -19.96 -22.83 4.23
CA ASP A 99 -20.40 -23.83 3.25
C ASP A 99 -20.83 -23.20 1.92
N LEU A 100 -21.49 -22.03 1.94
CA LEU A 100 -21.85 -21.30 0.72
C LEU A 100 -20.63 -20.70 0.03
N PHE A 101 -19.65 -20.22 0.81
CA PHE A 101 -18.40 -19.71 0.25
C PHE A 101 -17.57 -20.81 -0.41
N GLU A 102 -17.48 -21.99 0.19
CA GLU A 102 -16.75 -23.13 -0.40
C GLU A 102 -17.34 -23.53 -1.77
N VAL A 103 -18.67 -23.58 -1.88
CA VAL A 103 -19.34 -23.84 -3.16
C VAL A 103 -19.02 -22.75 -4.18
N PHE A 104 -19.06 -21.48 -3.76
CA PHE A 104 -18.71 -20.36 -4.63
C PHE A 104 -17.25 -20.42 -5.11
N GLU A 105 -16.30 -20.69 -4.22
CA GLU A 105 -14.87 -20.82 -4.54
C GLU A 105 -14.62 -21.92 -5.58
N MET A 106 -15.23 -23.09 -5.40
CA MET A 106 -15.11 -24.20 -6.37
C MET A 106 -15.63 -23.83 -7.77
N LEU A 107 -16.69 -23.03 -7.87
CA LEU A 107 -17.22 -22.57 -9.16
C LEU A 107 -16.26 -21.60 -9.85
N VAL A 108 -15.62 -20.71 -9.08
CA VAL A 108 -14.60 -19.81 -9.61
C VAL A 108 -13.42 -20.62 -10.14
N GLU A 109 -12.90 -21.57 -9.36
CA GLU A 109 -11.80 -22.46 -9.75
C GLU A 109 -12.12 -23.21 -11.06
N THR A 110 -13.29 -23.86 -11.12
CA THR A 110 -13.73 -24.61 -12.31
C THR A 110 -13.80 -23.73 -13.56
N ARG A 111 -14.29 -22.49 -13.43
CA ARG A 111 -14.37 -21.55 -14.56
C ARG A 111 -13.01 -21.07 -15.03
N VAL A 112 -12.11 -20.79 -14.09
CA VAL A 112 -10.73 -20.40 -14.38
C VAL A 112 -10.02 -21.52 -15.13
N GLU A 113 -10.13 -22.76 -14.65
CA GLU A 113 -9.56 -23.94 -15.31
C GLU A 113 -10.09 -24.11 -16.75
N ALA A 114 -11.40 -23.97 -16.95
CA ALA A 114 -12.01 -24.05 -18.27
C ALA A 114 -11.53 -22.95 -19.23
N ALA A 115 -11.40 -21.72 -18.75
CA ALA A 115 -10.91 -20.58 -19.55
C ALA A 115 -9.43 -20.71 -19.92
N ILE A 116 -8.61 -21.22 -18.99
CA ILE A 116 -7.20 -21.56 -19.24
C ILE A 116 -7.10 -22.65 -20.31
N ALA A 117 -7.88 -23.73 -20.18
CA ALA A 117 -7.88 -24.83 -21.15
C ALA A 117 -8.35 -24.40 -22.55
N ALA A 118 -9.27 -23.44 -22.63
CA ALA A 118 -9.76 -22.87 -23.88
C ALA A 118 -8.83 -21.81 -24.51
N GLY A 119 -7.78 -21.38 -23.79
CA GLY A 119 -6.89 -20.30 -24.23
C GLY A 119 -7.57 -18.92 -24.29
N THR A 120 -8.74 -18.76 -23.67
CA THR A 120 -9.54 -17.53 -23.63
C THR A 120 -9.44 -16.82 -22.27
N PHE A 121 -8.46 -17.20 -21.46
CA PHE A 121 -8.24 -16.59 -20.16
C PHE A 121 -7.72 -15.15 -20.31
N GLU A 122 -8.57 -14.17 -20.02
CA GLU A 122 -8.25 -12.75 -20.00
C GLU A 122 -7.89 -12.31 -18.57
N ASN A 123 -6.61 -12.00 -18.36
CA ASN A 123 -6.06 -11.62 -17.05
C ASN A 123 -6.72 -10.31 -16.55
N GLY A 124 -7.64 -10.42 -15.60
CA GLY A 124 -8.08 -9.30 -14.75
C GLY A 124 -7.08 -8.95 -13.63
N VAL A 125 -5.83 -9.37 -13.75
CA VAL A 125 -4.78 -9.20 -12.73
C VAL A 125 -3.73 -8.22 -13.27
N GLU A 126 -3.60 -7.06 -12.62
CA GLU A 126 -2.53 -6.11 -12.90
C GLU A 126 -1.19 -6.71 -12.44
N THR A 127 -0.15 -6.60 -13.27
CA THR A 127 1.19 -7.09 -12.92
C THR A 127 2.01 -5.94 -12.36
N ILE A 128 2.48 -6.07 -11.12
CA ILE A 128 3.40 -5.11 -10.51
C ILE A 128 4.70 -5.10 -11.30
N GLN A 129 5.13 -3.91 -11.71
CA GLN A 129 6.37 -3.68 -12.43
C GLN A 129 7.29 -2.83 -11.56
N ALA A 130 8.49 -3.34 -11.31
CA ALA A 130 9.60 -2.59 -10.74
C ALA A 130 10.89 -3.09 -11.39
N GLU A 131 12.00 -2.37 -11.22
CA GLU A 131 13.29 -2.85 -11.73
C GLU A 131 13.82 -4.05 -10.93
N LYS A 132 13.48 -4.10 -9.63
CA LYS A 132 13.74 -5.25 -8.75
C LYS A 132 12.56 -5.50 -7.83
N LEU A 133 12.28 -6.78 -7.60
CA LEU A 133 11.24 -7.28 -6.71
C LEU A 133 11.80 -8.42 -5.86
N GLU A 134 11.89 -8.18 -4.55
CA GLU A 134 12.51 -9.09 -3.59
C GLU A 134 11.53 -9.38 -2.45
N VAL A 135 11.32 -10.66 -2.13
CA VAL A 135 10.59 -11.06 -0.93
C VAL A 135 11.52 -10.92 0.28
N VAL A 136 11.13 -10.09 1.23
CA VAL A 136 11.89 -9.81 2.45
C VAL A 136 11.48 -10.71 3.59
N ASP A 137 10.16 -10.93 3.74
CA ASP A 137 9.60 -11.72 4.83
C ASP A 137 8.32 -12.45 4.38
N ARG A 138 7.98 -13.54 5.07
CA ARG A 138 6.77 -14.34 4.84
C ARG A 138 6.23 -14.90 6.14
N ASN A 139 4.97 -14.60 6.43
CA ASN A 139 4.27 -15.10 7.62
C ASN A 139 2.92 -15.70 7.26
N VAL A 140 2.56 -16.83 7.86
CA VAL A 140 1.19 -17.37 7.78
C VAL A 140 0.28 -16.46 8.59
N VAL A 141 -0.81 -15.99 7.98
CA VAL A 141 -1.82 -15.14 8.63
C VAL A 141 -3.16 -15.82 8.86
N TYR A 142 -3.41 -16.93 8.19
CA TYR A 142 -4.58 -17.75 8.40
C TYR A 142 -4.35 -19.18 7.91
N THR A 143 -4.94 -20.16 8.57
CA THR A 143 -4.94 -21.57 8.15
C THR A 143 -6.39 -22.04 8.11
N HIS A 144 -6.86 -22.45 6.93
CA HIS A 144 -8.19 -22.98 6.72
C HIS A 144 -8.32 -24.40 7.28
N ALA A 145 -9.55 -24.85 7.57
CA ALA A 145 -9.84 -26.19 8.06
C ALA A 145 -9.40 -27.30 7.08
N SER A 146 -9.34 -26.99 5.78
CA SER A 146 -8.79 -27.89 4.75
C SER A 146 -7.26 -28.06 4.81
N GLY A 147 -6.57 -27.26 5.62
CA GLY A 147 -5.10 -27.17 5.67
C GLY A 147 -4.50 -26.12 4.72
N SER A 148 -5.30 -25.42 3.93
CA SER A 148 -4.81 -24.33 3.06
C SER A 148 -4.37 -23.13 3.90
N GLU A 149 -3.19 -22.58 3.61
CA GLU A 149 -2.65 -21.41 4.32
C GLU A 149 -2.80 -20.13 3.50
N THR A 150 -3.05 -19.02 4.19
CA THR A 150 -2.96 -17.66 3.65
C THR A 150 -1.72 -17.00 4.25
N PHE A 151 -0.90 -16.40 3.40
CA PHE A 151 0.38 -15.79 3.77
C PHE A 151 0.33 -14.27 3.60
N CYS A 152 0.99 -13.55 4.49
CA CYS A 152 1.44 -12.18 4.26
C CYS A 152 2.89 -12.21 3.84
N VAL A 153 3.19 -11.60 2.70
CA VAL A 153 4.54 -11.51 2.13
C VAL A 153 4.95 -10.05 2.12
N GLU A 154 6.07 -9.73 2.75
CA GLU A 154 6.69 -8.41 2.64
C GLU A 154 7.55 -8.39 1.38
N VAL A 155 7.28 -7.42 0.50
CA VAL A 155 7.97 -7.29 -0.79
C VAL A 155 8.64 -5.94 -0.85
N LYS A 156 9.95 -5.96 -1.10
CA LYS A 156 10.73 -4.78 -1.44
C LYS A 156 10.73 -4.61 -2.95
N GLN A 157 10.38 -3.40 -3.38
CA GLN A 157 10.41 -2.98 -4.78
C GLN A 157 11.44 -1.86 -4.97
N SER A 158 12.17 -1.90 -6.08
CA SER A 158 13.20 -0.91 -6.37
C SER A 158 13.11 -0.38 -7.79
N TRP A 159 13.46 0.89 -7.98
CA TRP A 159 13.59 1.55 -9.28
C TRP A 159 14.90 2.31 -9.33
N ARG A 160 15.49 2.46 -10.51
CA ARG A 160 16.67 3.30 -10.66
C ARG A 160 16.32 4.72 -10.26
N THR A 161 17.15 5.33 -9.43
CA THR A 161 16.91 6.70 -8.99
C THR A 161 17.12 7.66 -10.15
N GLU A 162 16.04 8.32 -10.57
CA GLU A 162 16.13 9.43 -11.51
C GLU A 162 16.56 10.71 -10.79
N PHE A 163 17.51 11.42 -11.38
CA PHE A 163 17.96 12.70 -10.86
C PHE A 163 18.33 13.67 -11.98
N LEU A 164 18.27 14.96 -11.66
CA LEU A 164 18.62 16.04 -12.55
C LEU A 164 20.15 16.25 -12.55
N SER A 165 20.78 16.01 -13.69
CA SER A 165 22.22 16.26 -13.87
C SER A 165 22.56 17.75 -13.74
N VAL A 166 23.81 18.06 -13.39
CA VAL A 166 24.35 19.42 -13.32
C VAL A 166 24.06 20.20 -14.61
N GLN A 167 24.33 19.60 -15.77
CA GLN A 167 24.11 20.23 -17.07
C GLN A 167 22.63 20.55 -17.31
N SER A 168 21.72 19.64 -16.96
CA SER A 168 20.28 19.86 -17.10
C SER A 168 19.77 20.91 -16.13
N ALA A 169 20.31 20.96 -14.91
CA ALA A 169 20.00 21.98 -13.92
C ALA A 169 20.49 23.37 -14.37
N LEU A 170 21.68 23.48 -14.96
CA LEU A 170 22.17 24.75 -15.53
C LEU A 170 21.34 25.20 -16.75
N LYS A 171 20.88 24.26 -17.60
CA LYS A 171 19.91 24.57 -18.67
C LYS A 171 18.59 25.08 -18.10
N LEU A 172 18.10 24.48 -17.02
CA LEU A 172 16.90 24.93 -16.32
C LEU A 172 17.07 26.37 -15.79
N LYS A 173 18.23 26.64 -15.15
CA LYS A 173 18.63 27.98 -14.72
C LYS A 173 18.57 28.96 -15.90
N ALA A 174 19.23 28.66 -17.01
CA ALA A 174 19.25 29.54 -18.18
C ALA A 174 17.86 29.77 -18.81
N LYS A 175 17.02 28.73 -18.86
CA LYS A 175 15.68 28.80 -19.45
C LYS A 175 14.73 29.74 -18.69
N TRP A 176 14.87 29.78 -17.37
CA TRP A 176 13.93 30.47 -16.48
C TRP A 176 14.54 31.65 -15.74
N ASP A 177 15.72 32.10 -16.16
CA ASP A 177 16.51 33.13 -15.47
C ASP A 177 16.66 32.85 -13.97
N GLY A 178 16.99 31.59 -13.67
CA GLY A 178 17.07 31.07 -12.31
C GLY A 178 18.35 31.47 -11.58
N ARG A 179 18.32 31.33 -10.25
CA ARG A 179 19.43 31.62 -9.35
C ARG A 179 20.07 30.36 -8.82
N LEU A 180 21.39 30.36 -8.67
CA LEU A 180 22.15 29.26 -8.07
C LEU A 180 22.37 29.58 -6.61
N MET A 181 21.78 28.79 -5.71
CA MET A 181 21.77 29.13 -4.29
C MET A 181 22.31 27.97 -3.42
N LEU A 182 22.90 28.33 -2.29
CA LEU A 182 23.36 27.46 -1.23
C LEU A 182 22.57 27.74 0.04
N ASN A 183 22.09 26.71 0.70
CA ASN A 183 21.54 26.84 2.04
C ASN A 183 22.66 26.76 3.07
N ARG A 184 22.92 27.85 3.80
CA ARG A 184 24.01 27.91 4.81
C ARG A 184 23.86 26.94 5.97
N LYS A 185 22.61 26.56 6.31
CA LYS A 185 22.33 25.66 7.42
C LYS A 185 22.55 24.19 7.02
N SER A 186 22.09 23.79 5.84
CA SER A 186 22.19 22.38 5.39
C SER A 186 23.41 22.09 4.52
N GLY A 187 24.09 23.12 4.00
CA GLY A 187 25.18 22.98 3.03
C GLY A 187 24.72 22.53 1.64
N ARG A 188 23.41 22.39 1.40
CA ARG A 188 22.85 21.87 0.15
C ARG A 188 22.61 22.99 -0.85
N VAL A 189 22.73 22.67 -2.13
CA VAL A 189 22.52 23.62 -3.23
C VAL A 189 21.18 23.41 -3.93
N ALA A 190 20.69 24.43 -4.62
CA ALA A 190 19.48 24.39 -5.43
C ALA A 190 19.56 25.35 -6.64
N VAL A 191 18.83 25.03 -7.72
CA VAL A 191 18.44 26.04 -8.72
C VAL A 191 17.10 26.61 -8.30
N VAL A 192 17.03 27.92 -8.09
CA VAL A 192 15.81 28.62 -7.73
C VAL A 192 15.22 29.25 -8.99
N VAL A 193 14.05 28.77 -9.42
CA VAL A 193 13.36 29.27 -10.61
C VAL A 193 11.97 29.81 -10.25
N PRO A 194 11.42 30.79 -10.99
CA PRO A 194 10.04 31.21 -10.84
C PRO A 194 9.05 30.04 -10.99
N THR A 195 7.92 30.09 -10.29
CA THR A 195 6.83 29.13 -10.44
C THR A 195 5.47 29.84 -10.33
N SER A 196 4.38 29.10 -10.49
CA SER A 196 3.01 29.63 -10.36
C SER A 196 2.82 30.31 -9.01
N SER A 197 2.32 31.55 -9.03
CA SER A 197 1.94 32.31 -7.84
C SER A 197 0.71 31.73 -7.14
N ASP A 198 0.59 31.97 -5.84
CA ASP A 198 -0.63 31.69 -5.08
C ASP A 198 -1.48 32.97 -4.96
N ILE A 199 -2.75 32.83 -4.56
CA ILE A 199 -3.65 33.94 -4.25
C ILE A 199 -4.00 33.83 -2.77
N SER A 200 -3.78 34.89 -2.00
CA SER A 200 -4.15 34.96 -0.58
C SER A 200 -5.67 35.09 -0.40
N ASP A 201 -6.15 34.89 0.84
CA ASP A 201 -7.55 35.11 1.21
C ASP A 201 -8.02 36.56 0.98
N SER A 202 -7.09 37.52 0.93
CA SER A 202 -7.35 38.93 0.59
C SER A 202 -7.37 39.20 -0.92
N GLY A 203 -7.19 38.17 -1.76
CA GLY A 203 -7.12 38.28 -3.21
C GLY A 203 -5.77 38.79 -3.75
N ALA A 204 -4.75 38.91 -2.90
CA ALA A 204 -3.42 39.35 -3.32
C ALA A 204 -2.63 38.22 -3.96
N VAL A 205 -1.90 38.52 -5.04
CA VAL A 205 -1.02 37.55 -5.71
C VAL A 205 0.29 37.42 -4.92
N ILE A 206 0.58 36.23 -4.42
CA ILE A 206 1.81 35.91 -3.70
C ILE A 206 2.80 35.25 -4.68
N PRO A 207 3.91 35.93 -5.04
CA PRO A 207 4.91 35.35 -5.93
C PRO A 207 5.62 34.17 -5.25
N ARG A 208 5.90 33.13 -6.03
CA ARG A 208 6.56 31.91 -5.56
C ARG A 208 7.75 31.53 -6.42
N VAL A 209 8.67 30.83 -5.77
CA VAL A 209 9.80 30.18 -6.42
C VAL A 209 9.74 28.68 -6.19
N SER A 210 10.42 27.95 -7.07
CA SER A 210 10.68 26.54 -6.90
C SER A 210 12.17 26.30 -6.74
N LEU A 211 12.53 25.67 -5.63
CA LEU A 211 13.87 25.20 -5.31
C LEU A 211 14.02 23.80 -5.92
N VAL A 212 14.76 23.72 -7.01
CA VAL A 212 15.01 22.49 -7.75
C VAL A 212 16.35 21.92 -7.33
N ARG A 213 16.35 20.65 -6.96
CA ARG A 213 17.47 19.89 -6.43
C ARG A 213 17.59 18.59 -7.23
N PRO A 214 18.66 17.78 -7.07
CA PRO A 214 18.86 16.61 -7.93
C PRO A 214 17.64 15.66 -8.00
N VAL A 215 17.03 15.35 -6.86
CA VAL A 215 15.91 14.40 -6.76
C VAL A 215 14.60 15.02 -6.26
N SER A 216 14.59 16.33 -5.97
CA SER A 216 13.42 16.96 -5.36
C SER A 216 13.16 18.38 -5.85
N ARG A 217 11.90 18.79 -5.70
CA ARG A 217 11.43 20.12 -6.07
C ARG A 217 10.50 20.64 -5.00
N THR A 218 10.94 21.67 -4.29
CA THR A 218 10.14 22.33 -3.24
C THR A 218 9.68 23.69 -3.74
N LYS A 219 8.51 24.14 -3.31
CA LYS A 219 8.00 25.48 -3.61
C LYS A 219 7.92 26.29 -2.32
N MET A 220 8.30 27.56 -2.39
CA MET A 220 8.17 28.50 -1.27
C MET A 220 7.86 29.90 -1.80
N THR A 221 7.36 30.79 -0.95
CA THR A 221 7.07 32.16 -1.36
C THR A 221 8.38 32.96 -1.51
N VAL A 222 8.36 34.04 -2.31
CA VAL A 222 9.53 34.92 -2.43
C VAL A 222 9.92 35.54 -1.07
N PRO A 223 8.98 36.05 -0.25
CA PRO A 223 9.33 36.55 1.09
C PRO A 223 9.93 35.48 2.02
N GLU A 224 9.44 34.23 1.96
CA GLU A 224 10.06 33.12 2.71
C GLU A 224 11.51 32.88 2.26
N LEU A 225 11.79 32.94 0.95
CA LEU A 225 13.16 32.78 0.45
C LEU A 225 14.06 33.92 0.94
N GLU A 226 13.58 35.17 0.88
CA GLU A 226 14.35 36.35 1.30
C GLU A 226 14.67 36.34 2.80
N SER A 227 13.81 35.74 3.62
CA SER A 227 14.02 35.56 5.06
C SER A 227 14.72 34.26 5.44
N SER A 228 15.10 33.43 4.45
CA SER A 228 15.72 32.13 4.67
C SER A 228 17.24 32.18 4.76
N THR A 229 17.86 31.00 4.95
CA THR A 229 19.32 30.80 4.92
C THR A 229 19.88 30.49 3.53
N TRP A 230 19.10 30.73 2.47
CA TRP A 230 19.53 30.52 1.10
C TRP A 230 20.25 31.76 0.58
N GLU A 231 21.47 31.58 0.09
CA GLU A 231 22.28 32.67 -0.47
C GLU A 231 22.72 32.32 -1.89
N GLU A 232 22.78 33.32 -2.76
CA GLU A 232 23.34 33.15 -4.10
C GLU A 232 24.84 32.89 -4.01
N ILE A 233 25.32 31.92 -4.79
CA ILE A 233 26.72 31.52 -4.83
C ILE A 233 27.23 31.46 -6.27
N SER A 234 28.55 31.38 -6.43
CA SER A 234 29.16 31.24 -7.75
C SER A 234 28.75 29.92 -8.40
N GLN A 235 28.72 29.90 -9.73
CA GLN A 235 28.41 28.67 -10.47
C GLN A 235 29.37 27.53 -10.14
N SER A 236 30.66 27.81 -9.95
CA SER A 236 31.66 26.78 -9.66
C SER A 236 31.49 26.18 -8.26
N ASP A 237 31.15 26.99 -7.25
CA ASP A 237 30.83 26.49 -5.90
C ASP A 237 29.56 25.65 -5.93
N TRP A 238 28.59 26.09 -6.74
CA TRP A 238 27.30 25.43 -6.87
C TRP A 238 27.43 24.07 -7.56
N GLU A 239 28.19 23.99 -8.65
CA GLU A 239 28.48 22.74 -9.37
C GLU A 239 29.12 21.71 -8.43
N ARG A 240 30.12 22.12 -7.63
CA ARG A 240 30.75 21.23 -6.65
C ARG A 240 29.76 20.72 -5.60
N GLY A 241 28.89 21.60 -5.10
CA GLY A 241 27.84 21.20 -4.15
C GLY A 241 26.82 20.24 -4.78
N TRP A 242 26.46 20.46 -6.05
CA TRP A 242 25.50 19.63 -6.76
C TRP A 242 26.08 18.25 -7.09
N GLU A 243 27.32 18.19 -7.57
CA GLU A 243 28.02 16.94 -7.85
C GLU A 243 28.28 16.13 -6.59
N ALA A 244 28.66 16.79 -5.49
CA ALA A 244 28.80 16.13 -4.19
C ALA A 244 27.49 15.46 -3.76
N GLU A 245 26.36 16.16 -3.90
CA GLU A 245 25.06 15.58 -3.60
C GLU A 245 24.69 14.44 -4.56
N VAL A 246 24.89 14.61 -5.87
CA VAL A 246 24.62 13.58 -6.87
C VAL A 246 25.42 12.31 -6.61
N SER A 247 26.68 12.45 -6.17
CA SER A 247 27.53 11.30 -5.83
C SER A 247 27.05 10.47 -4.64
N GLN A 248 26.17 11.04 -3.80
CA GLN A 248 25.58 10.38 -2.64
C GLN A 248 24.19 9.80 -2.93
N ILE A 249 23.64 10.01 -4.13
CA ILE A 249 22.33 9.48 -4.51
C ILE A 249 22.45 7.96 -4.68
N PRO A 250 21.64 7.16 -3.98
CA PRO A 250 21.59 5.72 -4.18
C PRO A 250 21.23 5.38 -5.63
N GLU A 251 21.86 4.37 -6.20
CA GLU A 251 21.54 3.93 -7.57
C GLU A 251 20.07 3.51 -7.71
N TYR A 252 19.50 2.95 -6.64
CA TYR A 252 18.11 2.51 -6.58
C TYR A 252 17.37 3.21 -5.45
N SER A 253 16.18 3.72 -5.74
CA SER A 253 15.17 4.06 -4.76
C SER A 253 14.37 2.82 -4.44
N THR A 254 14.07 2.60 -3.16
CA THR A 254 13.41 1.39 -2.69
C THR A 254 12.21 1.73 -1.85
N ASP A 255 11.13 0.98 -2.04
CA ASP A 255 9.91 1.03 -1.25
C ASP A 255 9.50 -0.40 -0.88
N ARG A 256 8.55 -0.56 0.03
CA ARG A 256 7.98 -1.87 0.38
C ARG A 256 6.47 -1.84 0.43
N PHE A 257 5.89 -3.00 0.21
CA PHE A 257 4.47 -3.26 0.40
C PHE A 257 4.27 -4.69 0.89
N PHE A 258 3.06 -4.98 1.34
CA PHE A 258 2.68 -6.32 1.76
C PHE A 258 1.75 -6.94 0.73
N LEU A 259 1.88 -8.24 0.53
CA LEU A 259 1.04 -9.02 -0.37
C LEU A 259 0.37 -10.14 0.42
N ILE A 260 -0.96 -10.13 0.49
CA ILE A 260 -1.73 -11.22 1.10
C ILE A 260 -2.05 -12.25 0.02
N CYS A 261 -1.51 -13.46 0.15
CA CYS A 261 -1.58 -14.53 -0.83
C CYS A 261 -2.34 -15.74 -0.25
N GLY A 262 -3.16 -16.43 -1.04
CA GLY A 262 -3.97 -17.56 -0.59
C GLY A 262 -5.42 -17.14 -0.33
N LEU A 263 -6.16 -17.90 0.49
CA LEU A 263 -7.59 -17.67 0.70
C LEU A 263 -7.84 -16.30 1.34
N LEU A 264 -8.38 -15.35 0.56
CA LEU A 264 -8.68 -14.00 1.03
C LEU A 264 -10.04 -13.88 1.72
N LEU A 265 -11.02 -14.68 1.29
CA LEU A 265 -12.39 -14.63 1.78
C LEU A 265 -12.51 -14.85 3.30
N PRO A 266 -11.82 -15.83 3.91
CA PRO A 266 -11.90 -16.04 5.36
C PRO A 266 -11.41 -14.86 6.19
N ILE A 267 -10.47 -14.07 5.65
CA ILE A 267 -9.88 -12.90 6.33
C ILE A 267 -10.43 -11.57 5.78
N TRP A 268 -11.48 -11.63 4.96
CA TRP A 268 -12.01 -10.47 4.24
C TRP A 268 -12.37 -9.30 5.15
N LYS A 269 -12.99 -9.58 6.30
CA LYS A 269 -13.40 -8.55 7.28
C LYS A 269 -12.22 -7.78 7.87
N ALA A 270 -11.02 -8.37 7.88
CA ALA A 270 -9.81 -7.72 8.38
C ALA A 270 -9.17 -6.83 7.31
N LEU A 271 -9.36 -7.15 6.02
CA LEU A 271 -8.84 -6.37 4.89
C LEU A 271 -9.76 -5.17 4.62
N ASP A 272 -9.21 -4.04 4.18
CA ASP A 272 -10.00 -2.84 3.89
C ASP A 272 -11.01 -3.07 2.75
N ALA A 273 -12.16 -2.39 2.75
CA ALA A 273 -13.16 -2.57 1.68
C ALA A 273 -12.84 -1.73 0.42
N ASP A 274 -11.94 -0.74 0.54
CA ASP A 274 -11.77 0.32 -0.46
C ASP A 274 -10.95 -0.10 -1.68
N ASN A 275 -10.07 -1.11 -1.57
CA ASN A 275 -9.27 -1.61 -2.69
C ASN A 275 -9.17 -3.14 -2.72
N MET A 276 -10.07 -3.76 -3.48
CA MET A 276 -10.19 -5.22 -3.61
C MET A 276 -9.29 -5.83 -4.70
N ARG A 277 -8.33 -5.07 -5.27
CA ARG A 277 -7.54 -5.53 -6.41
C ARG A 277 -6.49 -6.56 -6.02
N VAL A 278 -6.41 -7.61 -6.82
CA VAL A 278 -5.36 -8.63 -6.74
C VAL A 278 -4.31 -8.34 -7.80
N TYR A 279 -3.06 -8.44 -7.38
CA TYR A 279 -1.89 -8.17 -8.19
C TYR A 279 -1.06 -9.43 -8.37
N ARG A 280 -0.42 -9.53 -9.53
CA ARG A 280 0.63 -10.50 -9.80
C ARG A 280 1.97 -9.81 -9.72
N LEU A 281 2.96 -10.49 -9.16
CA LEU A 281 4.35 -10.07 -9.28
C LEU A 281 5.23 -11.28 -9.57
N GLN A 282 6.35 -11.03 -10.23
CA GLN A 282 7.43 -12.00 -10.37
C GLN A 282 8.70 -11.35 -9.80
N THR A 283 9.27 -11.99 -8.79
CA THR A 283 10.54 -11.60 -8.18
C THR A 283 11.71 -11.84 -9.14
N ASP A 284 12.84 -11.21 -8.85
CA ASP A 284 14.08 -11.42 -9.60
C ASP A 284 14.58 -12.88 -9.52
N ALA A 285 14.24 -13.59 -8.44
CA ALA A 285 14.55 -15.02 -8.28
C ALA A 285 13.62 -15.94 -9.09
N GLY A 286 12.65 -15.39 -9.82
CA GLY A 286 11.67 -16.14 -10.61
C GLY A 286 10.49 -16.68 -9.82
N GLU A 287 10.44 -16.45 -8.50
CA GLU A 287 9.24 -16.69 -7.70
C GLU A 287 8.14 -15.75 -8.17
N ARG A 288 6.96 -16.31 -8.39
CA ARG A 288 5.78 -15.59 -8.81
C ARG A 288 4.78 -15.64 -7.67
N LEU A 289 4.16 -14.50 -7.37
CA LEU A 289 3.17 -14.37 -6.32
C LEU A 289 1.91 -13.73 -6.88
N LEU A 290 0.79 -14.11 -6.29
CA LEU A 290 -0.51 -13.55 -6.57
C LEU A 290 -1.17 -13.24 -5.23
N GLY A 291 -1.64 -12.00 -5.09
CA GLY A 291 -2.26 -11.61 -3.84
C GLY A 291 -2.72 -10.17 -3.84
N ARG A 292 -3.33 -9.78 -2.73
CA ARG A 292 -3.81 -8.41 -2.52
C ARG A 292 -2.69 -7.54 -1.97
N VAL A 293 -2.45 -6.40 -2.62
CA VAL A 293 -1.47 -5.41 -2.15
C VAL A 293 -2.06 -4.64 -0.98
N ILE A 294 -1.29 -4.58 0.10
CA ILE A 294 -1.59 -3.85 1.32
C ILE A 294 -0.46 -2.85 1.54
N GLU A 295 -0.83 -1.57 1.63
CA GLU A 295 0.12 -0.52 1.99
C GLU A 295 0.60 -0.73 3.44
N PRO A 296 1.88 -0.45 3.75
CA PRO A 296 2.45 -0.69 5.08
C PRO A 296 1.59 -0.15 6.24
N HIS A 297 1.01 1.04 6.07
CA HIS A 297 0.21 1.70 7.11
C HIS A 297 -1.11 0.98 7.43
N LYS A 298 -1.70 0.31 6.44
CA LYS A 298 -2.92 -0.50 6.63
C LYS A 298 -2.58 -1.85 7.26
N MET A 299 -1.39 -2.37 6.95
CA MET A 299 -0.96 -3.67 7.44
C MET A 299 -0.88 -3.72 8.97
N GLN A 300 -0.61 -2.61 9.65
CA GLN A 300 -0.69 -2.52 11.12
C GLN A 300 -2.06 -2.93 11.68
N ALA A 301 -3.13 -2.35 11.15
CA ALA A 301 -4.49 -2.64 11.59
C ALA A 301 -4.90 -4.07 11.23
N ILE A 302 -4.53 -4.53 10.03
CA ILE A 302 -4.78 -5.90 9.56
C ILE A 302 -4.06 -6.91 10.45
N ALA A 303 -2.77 -6.71 10.72
CA ALA A 303 -1.96 -7.60 11.55
C ALA A 303 -2.57 -7.74 12.95
N LYS A 304 -3.00 -6.62 13.55
CA LYS A 304 -3.70 -6.61 14.83
C LYS A 304 -5.04 -7.36 14.78
N SER A 305 -5.83 -7.18 13.71
CA SER A 305 -7.11 -7.87 13.54
C SER A 305 -6.95 -9.38 13.35
N LEU A 306 -5.86 -9.82 12.71
CA LEU A 306 -5.56 -11.22 12.45
C LEU A 306 -4.77 -11.88 13.59
N GLY A 307 -4.26 -11.11 14.55
CA GLY A 307 -3.47 -11.62 15.67
C GLY A 307 -2.09 -12.13 15.26
N VAL A 308 -1.52 -11.58 14.19
CA VAL A 308 -0.25 -12.00 13.58
C VAL A 308 0.87 -11.03 13.92
N HIS A 309 2.08 -11.28 13.41
CA HIS A 309 3.26 -10.45 13.63
C HIS A 309 2.96 -8.95 13.43
N GLN A 310 3.36 -8.11 14.39
CA GLN A 310 3.15 -6.67 14.30
C GLN A 310 4.02 -6.07 13.19
N VAL A 311 3.41 -5.25 12.34
CA VAL A 311 4.14 -4.52 11.30
C VAL A 311 4.49 -3.14 11.84
N GLU A 312 5.77 -2.87 12.05
CA GLU A 312 6.21 -1.53 12.44
C GLU A 312 6.40 -0.68 11.19
N LEU A 313 5.86 0.54 11.22
CA LEU A 313 6.16 1.54 10.21
C LEU A 313 7.53 2.13 10.51
N SER A 314 8.34 2.32 9.48
CA SER A 314 9.53 3.17 9.56
C SER A 314 9.11 4.63 9.74
N ALA A 315 10.01 5.46 10.25
CA ALA A 315 9.76 6.88 10.42
C ALA A 315 9.44 7.58 9.08
N ALA A 316 10.04 7.15 7.97
CA ALA A 316 9.73 7.66 6.63
C ALA A 316 8.29 7.31 6.22
N GLU A 317 7.85 6.06 6.45
CA GLU A 317 6.47 5.65 6.17
C GLU A 317 5.46 6.41 7.05
N MET A 318 5.75 6.57 8.34
CA MET A 318 4.89 7.36 9.25
C MET A 318 4.78 8.82 8.78
N PHE A 319 5.90 9.40 8.35
CA PHE A 319 5.94 10.77 7.85
C PHE A 319 5.07 10.94 6.59
N GLU A 320 5.21 10.05 5.61
CA GLU A 320 4.42 10.04 4.37
C GLU A 320 2.92 9.90 4.64
N VAL A 321 2.54 8.91 5.47
CA VAL A 321 1.15 8.59 5.80
C VAL A 321 0.46 9.78 6.46
N VAL A 322 1.11 10.41 7.44
CA VAL A 322 0.48 11.51 8.16
C VAL A 322 0.49 12.79 7.34
N LEU A 323 1.62 13.12 6.68
CA LEU A 323 1.75 14.38 5.99
C LEU A 323 1.02 14.38 4.64
N LYS A 324 1.18 13.35 3.82
CA LYS A 324 0.57 13.30 2.47
C LYS A 324 -0.84 12.75 2.50
N GLN A 325 -1.08 11.68 3.26
CA GLN A 325 -2.38 11.02 3.30
C GLN A 325 -3.31 11.56 4.40
N LYS A 326 -2.83 12.51 5.22
CA LYS A 326 -3.59 13.17 6.30
C LYS A 326 -4.16 12.22 7.35
N GLN A 327 -3.58 11.03 7.47
CA GLN A 327 -3.99 10.06 8.48
C GLN A 327 -3.47 10.42 9.87
N HIS A 328 -4.08 9.83 10.89
CA HIS A 328 -3.68 9.98 12.29
C HIS A 328 -3.05 8.68 12.78
N LEU A 329 -1.80 8.73 13.22
CA LEU A 329 -1.06 7.56 13.68
C LEU A 329 -0.85 7.59 15.21
N PRO A 330 -1.27 6.56 15.96
CA PRO A 330 -0.91 6.45 17.37
C PRO A 330 0.60 6.20 17.52
N LEU A 331 1.20 6.79 18.56
CA LEU A 331 2.59 6.58 18.97
C LEU A 331 2.64 6.01 20.39
N PRO A 332 3.77 5.39 20.80
CA PRO A 332 3.98 4.97 22.18
C PRO A 332 3.79 6.11 23.20
N GLY A 333 3.52 5.76 24.46
CA GLY A 333 3.31 6.73 25.53
C GLY A 333 1.98 7.50 25.48
N GLY A 334 1.01 7.04 24.68
CA GLY A 334 -0.30 7.71 24.52
C GLY A 334 -0.26 8.99 23.70
N LEU A 335 0.83 9.19 22.93
CA LEU A 335 0.93 10.26 21.95
C LEU A 335 0.36 9.82 20.61
N SER A 336 0.19 10.78 19.70
CA SER A 336 -0.23 10.51 18.33
C SER A 336 0.32 11.56 17.38
N LEU A 337 0.70 11.13 16.18
CA LEU A 337 1.16 11.95 15.09
C LEU A 337 0.01 12.28 14.15
N ARG A 338 -0.19 13.56 13.83
CA ARG A 338 -1.25 14.02 12.91
C ARG A 338 -0.83 15.20 12.05
N SER A 339 -1.44 15.33 10.87
CA SER A 339 -1.34 16.58 10.12
C SER A 339 -2.33 17.59 10.70
N SER A 340 -1.85 18.79 11.01
CA SER A 340 -2.68 19.93 11.36
C SER A 340 -2.41 21.09 10.41
N SER A 341 -3.36 22.02 10.30
CA SER A 341 -3.13 23.32 9.67
C SER A 341 -3.04 24.37 10.77
N LEU A 342 -2.01 25.21 10.72
CA LEU A 342 -1.84 26.34 11.62
C LEU A 342 -1.44 27.56 10.80
N MET A 343 -2.27 28.61 10.82
CA MET A 343 -2.06 29.82 10.00
C MET A 343 -1.83 29.48 8.51
N ASP A 344 -2.67 28.59 7.97
CA ASP A 344 -2.62 28.09 6.59
C ASP A 344 -1.35 27.32 6.18
N GLU A 345 -0.46 27.07 7.14
CA GLU A 345 0.67 26.19 6.95
C GLU A 345 0.40 24.79 7.50
N GLN A 346 0.72 23.80 6.68
CA GLN A 346 0.67 22.41 7.10
C GLN A 346 1.74 22.13 8.16
N ARG A 347 1.33 21.48 9.24
CA ARG A 347 2.15 21.06 10.38
C ARG A 347 2.03 19.56 10.61
N LEU A 348 3.11 18.95 11.08
CA LEU A 348 3.12 17.57 11.56
C LEU A 348 3.19 17.62 13.09
N GLU A 349 2.06 17.41 13.76
CA GLU A 349 1.89 17.65 15.20
C GLU A 349 1.96 16.35 16.00
N LEU A 350 2.70 16.42 17.12
CA LEU A 350 2.60 15.46 18.22
C LEU A 350 1.50 15.91 19.18
N SER A 351 0.43 15.12 19.22
CA SER A 351 -0.74 15.35 20.05
C SER A 351 -0.81 14.33 21.19
N GLY A 352 -1.43 14.70 22.31
CA GLY A 352 -1.50 13.90 23.53
C GLY A 352 -1.09 14.70 24.78
N THR A 353 -0.83 13.99 25.87
CA THR A 353 -0.36 14.59 27.13
C THR A 353 1.16 14.64 27.14
N ILE A 354 1.71 15.83 26.87
CA ILE A 354 3.16 16.06 26.85
C ILE A 354 3.55 16.84 28.11
N SER A 355 4.35 16.23 28.99
CA SER A 355 4.90 16.90 30.17
C SER A 355 5.99 17.91 29.77
N ASP A 356 6.32 18.87 30.64
CA ASP A 356 7.41 19.81 30.37
C ASP A 356 8.76 19.09 30.15
N GLY A 357 9.04 18.05 30.94
CA GLY A 357 10.26 17.25 30.77
C GLY A 357 10.33 16.54 29.41
N LEU A 358 9.23 15.91 28.98
CA LEU A 358 9.15 15.27 27.67
C LEU A 358 9.23 16.30 26.53
N CYS A 359 8.63 17.48 26.73
CA CYS A 359 8.71 18.58 25.77
C CYS A 359 10.16 19.02 25.51
N GLU A 360 10.99 19.12 26.55
CA GLU A 360 12.41 19.46 26.39
C GLU A 360 13.21 18.34 25.71
N GLN A 361 12.89 17.07 25.99
CA GLN A 361 13.50 15.93 25.28
C GLN A 361 13.12 15.91 23.80
N LEU A 362 11.85 16.18 23.46
CA LEU A 362 11.39 16.28 22.08
C LEU A 362 12.07 17.43 21.33
N LYS A 363 12.29 18.58 21.99
CA LYS A 363 13.08 19.69 21.41
C LYS A 363 14.54 19.31 21.18
N ALA A 364 15.13 18.54 22.09
CA ALA A 364 16.48 18.01 21.91
C ALA A 364 16.57 17.04 20.72
N ALA A 365 15.47 16.35 20.38
CA ALA A 365 15.30 15.58 19.15
C ALA A 365 14.95 16.45 17.92
N GLU A 366 15.13 17.77 17.99
CA GLU A 366 14.83 18.76 16.95
C GLU A 366 13.34 18.98 16.61
N CYS A 367 12.42 18.53 17.46
CA CYS A 367 11.04 19.03 17.40
C CYS A 367 11.00 20.53 17.76
N PHE A 368 10.01 21.24 17.26
CA PHE A 368 9.79 22.63 17.61
C PHE A 368 8.42 22.82 18.27
N THR A 369 8.24 23.95 18.96
CA THR A 369 6.99 24.25 19.66
C THR A 369 6.45 25.59 19.27
N GLU A 370 5.13 25.67 19.07
CA GLU A 370 4.42 26.92 18.89
C GLU A 370 3.33 27.03 19.97
N ILE A 371 3.03 28.26 20.39
CA ILE A 371 1.92 28.52 21.32
C ILE A 371 0.73 28.97 20.49
N PHE A 372 -0.36 28.23 20.56
CA PHE A 372 -1.61 28.58 19.90
C PHE A 372 -2.78 28.44 20.87
N SER A 373 -3.66 29.44 20.91
CA SER A 373 -4.79 29.50 21.87
C SER A 373 -4.37 29.18 23.31
N TRP A 374 -3.27 29.79 23.77
CA TRP A 374 -2.69 29.61 25.11
C TRP A 374 -2.18 28.19 25.45
N ARG A 375 -2.08 27.31 24.45
CA ARG A 375 -1.54 25.95 24.61
C ARG A 375 -0.25 25.78 23.82
N ARG A 376 0.79 25.26 24.47
CA ARG A 376 2.03 24.83 23.80
C ARG A 376 1.73 23.54 23.01
N ARG A 377 2.04 23.56 21.72
CA ARG A 377 1.92 22.42 20.80
C ARG A 377 3.32 22.05 20.31
N VAL A 378 3.56 20.77 20.02
CA VAL A 378 4.86 20.23 19.62
C VAL A 378 4.74 19.68 18.20
N PHE A 379 5.74 19.96 17.37
CA PHE A 379 5.72 19.67 15.95
C PHE A 379 7.04 19.06 15.48
N VAL A 380 6.91 18.11 14.54
CA VAL A 380 8.01 17.57 13.75
C VAL A 380 8.18 18.43 12.49
N PRO A 381 9.41 18.74 12.03
CA PRO A 381 9.63 19.44 10.77
C PRO A 381 8.93 18.76 9.59
N THR A 382 8.25 19.52 8.74
CA THR A 382 7.51 19.02 7.58
C THR A 382 8.36 18.89 6.31
N ASP A 383 9.65 19.21 6.38
CA ASP A 383 10.56 19.00 5.24
C ASP A 383 10.98 17.52 5.16
N GLU A 384 10.85 16.92 3.98
CA GLU A 384 11.18 15.50 3.73
C GLU A 384 12.63 15.14 4.07
N ALA A 385 13.54 16.13 4.18
CA ALA A 385 14.94 15.87 4.48
C ALA A 385 15.21 15.63 5.98
N ARG A 386 14.52 16.36 6.86
CA ARG A 386 14.71 16.24 8.32
C ARG A 386 13.56 15.53 9.01
N GLY A 387 12.34 15.69 8.50
CA GLY A 387 11.12 15.17 9.11
C GLY A 387 11.20 13.67 9.47
N PRO A 388 11.55 12.78 8.53
CA PRO A 388 11.72 11.35 8.82
C PRO A 388 12.77 11.07 9.89
N ALA A 389 13.94 11.72 9.85
CA ALA A 389 15.01 11.50 10.82
C ALA A 389 14.63 12.01 12.24
N VAL A 390 13.96 13.16 12.32
CA VAL A 390 13.42 13.67 13.59
C VAL A 390 12.34 12.74 14.13
N LEU A 391 11.46 12.24 13.25
CA LEU A 391 10.42 11.31 13.66
C LEU A 391 10.99 9.98 14.15
N ASP A 392 12.08 9.50 13.56
CA ASP A 392 12.81 8.31 14.03
C ASP A 392 13.36 8.50 15.46
N ALA A 393 13.98 9.66 15.71
CA ALA A 393 14.45 10.02 17.05
C ALA A 393 13.30 10.15 18.06
N VAL A 394 12.14 10.69 17.64
CA VAL A 394 10.93 10.76 18.48
C VAL A 394 10.41 9.36 18.81
N VAL A 395 10.29 8.48 17.83
CA VAL A 395 9.78 7.11 18.06
C VAL A 395 10.72 6.32 18.97
N THR A 396 12.03 6.47 18.77
CA THR A 396 13.06 5.89 19.66
C THR A 396 12.97 6.43 21.08
N LEU A 397 12.70 7.73 21.26
CA LEU A 397 12.52 8.35 22.57
C LEU A 397 11.27 7.86 23.32
N LEU A 398 10.21 7.51 22.59
CA LEU A 398 8.92 7.13 23.15
C LEU A 398 8.78 5.63 23.41
N SER A 399 9.63 4.81 22.79
CA SER A 399 9.73 3.36 22.98
C SER A 399 10.44 3.02 24.29
#